data_AF-A0A6B3NF66-F1
#
_entry.id   AF-A0A6B3NF66-F1
#
_cell.length_a   1.000
_cell.length_b   1.000
_cell.length_c   1.000
_cell.angle_alpha   90.00
_cell.angle_beta   90.00
_cell.angle_gamma   90.00
#
_symmetry.space_group_name_H-M   'P 1'
#
loop_
_entity.id
_entity.type
_entity.pdbx_description
1 polymer ?
#
loop_
_entity_poly.entity_id
_entity_poly.type
_entity_poly.pdbx_seq_one_letter_code
_entity_poly.pdbx_strand_id
1 'polypeptide(L)'
;MEQKNQLLSSYDYELPQELIAQTPLSKRDSSRMLVVDTPTNHTHRLFSDLPQLLEPGDLLVLNDTRVIPARLYGYKSTGAPVEVLLLEEQPNNCWLALVKPGRR
;
A
#
# COMPACT_ATOMS: atom_id res chain seq x y z
N MET A 1 -8.41 -17.22 -25.98
CA MET A 1 -7.82 -16.12 -25.20
C MET A 1 -8.97 -15.35 -24.60
N GLU A 2 -9.12 -15.41 -23.28
CA GLU A 2 -10.24 -14.78 -22.58
C GLU A 2 -10.05 -13.26 -22.62
N GLN A 3 -11.01 -12.56 -23.21
CA GLN A 3 -10.94 -11.11 -23.39
C GLN A 3 -11.17 -10.46 -22.02
N LYS A 4 -10.10 -9.96 -21.41
CA LYS A 4 -10.15 -9.36 -20.07
C LYS A 4 -11.03 -8.11 -20.14
N ASN A 5 -12.18 -8.13 -19.47
CA ASN A 5 -13.07 -6.97 -19.37
C ASN A 5 -12.38 -5.90 -18.49
N GLN A 6 -12.03 -4.76 -19.11
CA GLN A 6 -11.31 -3.65 -18.48
C GLN A 6 -12.22 -2.45 -18.19
N LEU A 7 -13.52 -2.58 -18.37
CA LEU A 7 -14.47 -1.51 -18.02
C LEU A 7 -14.48 -1.30 -16.51
N LEU A 8 -14.51 -0.06 -16.05
CA LEU A 8 -14.58 0.25 -14.62
C LEU A 8 -15.84 -0.33 -13.96
N SER A 9 -16.96 -0.36 -14.70
CA SER A 9 -18.24 -0.88 -14.22
C SER A 9 -18.25 -2.38 -13.93
N SER A 10 -17.28 -3.15 -14.43
CA SER A 10 -17.20 -4.59 -14.09
C SER A 10 -16.72 -4.85 -12.66
N TYR A 11 -16.31 -3.80 -11.95
CA TYR A 11 -15.89 -3.83 -10.54
C TYR A 11 -16.91 -3.15 -9.61
N ASP A 12 -18.06 -2.73 -10.14
CA ASP A 12 -19.12 -2.07 -9.37
C ASP A 12 -19.94 -3.09 -8.56
N TYR A 13 -20.37 -2.69 -7.37
CA TYR A 13 -21.21 -3.50 -6.49
C TYR A 13 -22.06 -2.62 -5.57
N GLU A 14 -23.20 -3.14 -5.14
CA GLU A 14 -24.05 -2.43 -4.18
C GLU A 14 -23.37 -2.38 -2.81
N LEU A 15 -23.00 -1.17 -2.38
CA LEU A 15 -22.44 -0.90 -1.05
C LEU A 15 -23.33 0.11 -0.31
N PRO A 16 -24.23 -0.35 0.57
CA PRO A 16 -24.98 0.53 1.45
C PRO A 16 -24.05 1.39 2.30
N GLN A 17 -24.36 2.70 2.39
CA GLN A 17 -23.50 3.69 3.05
C GLN A 17 -23.27 3.37 4.53
N GLU A 18 -24.26 2.77 5.19
CA GLU A 18 -24.22 2.34 6.59
C GLU A 18 -23.20 1.22 6.86
N LEU A 19 -22.79 0.47 5.83
CA LEU A 19 -21.76 -0.56 5.96
C LEU A 19 -20.34 -0.01 5.84
N ILE A 20 -20.19 1.29 5.51
CA ILE A 20 -18.89 1.97 5.47
C ILE A 20 -18.53 2.44 6.87
N ALA A 21 -17.52 1.81 7.47
CA ALA A 21 -17.02 2.18 8.79
C ALA A 21 -16.52 3.63 8.81
N GLN A 22 -17.13 4.46 9.66
CA GLN A 22 -16.76 5.88 9.82
C GLN A 22 -15.60 6.06 10.80
N THR A 23 -15.45 5.12 11.74
CA THR A 23 -14.36 5.08 12.72
C THR A 23 -13.92 3.63 12.90
N PRO A 24 -12.64 3.39 13.26
CA PRO A 24 -12.19 2.05 13.59
C PRO A 24 -12.87 1.56 14.87
N LEU A 25 -12.93 0.23 15.03
CA LEU A 25 -13.31 -0.38 16.31
C LEU A 25 -12.32 0.00 17.41
N SER A 26 -12.81 0.12 18.64
CA SER A 26 -11.98 0.41 19.83
C SER A 26 -10.90 -0.64 20.06
N LYS A 27 -11.22 -1.92 19.82
CA LYS A 27 -10.28 -3.03 19.78
C LYS A 27 -10.11 -3.47 18.32
N ARG A 28 -8.94 -3.17 17.74
CA ARG A 28 -8.68 -3.34 16.29
C ARG A 28 -8.79 -4.79 15.84
N ASP A 29 -8.27 -5.74 16.60
CA ASP A 29 -8.29 -7.18 16.32
C ASP A 29 -9.68 -7.83 16.47
N SER A 30 -10.67 -7.09 17.00
CA SER A 30 -12.07 -7.52 17.02
C SER A 30 -12.82 -7.23 15.72
N SER A 31 -12.14 -6.72 14.68
CA SER A 31 -12.74 -6.58 13.35
C SER A 31 -13.04 -7.95 12.73
N ARG A 32 -14.11 -8.02 11.93
CA ARG A 32 -14.40 -9.20 11.11
C ARG A 32 -13.31 -9.38 10.05
N MET A 33 -12.97 -10.63 9.76
CA MET A 33 -12.08 -11.06 8.70
C MET A 33 -12.83 -12.05 7.81
N LEU A 34 -12.86 -11.79 6.50
CA LEU A 34 -13.39 -12.73 5.51
C LEU A 34 -12.21 -13.56 4.97
N VAL A 35 -12.23 -14.86 5.22
CA VAL A 35 -11.26 -15.81 4.68
C VAL A 35 -11.86 -16.39 3.41
N VAL A 36 -11.20 -16.22 2.26
CA VAL A 36 -11.70 -16.66 0.95
C VAL A 36 -10.73 -17.68 0.38
N ASP A 37 -11.17 -18.94 0.29
CA ASP A 37 -10.37 -20.03 -0.29
C ASP A 37 -10.56 -20.10 -1.81
N THR A 38 -11.79 -19.86 -2.27
CA THR A 38 -12.17 -19.80 -3.69
C THR A 38 -13.27 -18.75 -3.89
N PRO A 39 -13.62 -18.38 -5.14
CA PRO A 39 -14.73 -17.43 -5.38
C PRO A 39 -16.08 -17.86 -4.78
N THR A 40 -16.26 -19.15 -4.49
CA THR A 40 -17.51 -19.71 -3.94
C THR A 40 -17.39 -20.20 -2.51
N ASN A 41 -16.18 -20.37 -1.98
CA ASN A 41 -15.93 -20.83 -0.62
C ASN A 41 -15.26 -19.72 0.20
N HIS A 42 -15.99 -19.24 1.21
CA HIS A 42 -15.50 -18.25 2.16
C HIS A 42 -16.03 -18.53 3.57
N THR A 43 -15.28 -18.09 4.58
CA THR A 43 -15.67 -18.20 5.99
C THR A 43 -15.48 -16.86 6.71
N HIS A 44 -16.31 -16.60 7.71
CA HIS A 44 -16.19 -15.43 8.56
C HIS A 44 -15.42 -15.78 9.84
N ARG A 45 -14.42 -14.97 10.18
CA ARG A 45 -13.63 -15.05 11.41
C ARG A 45 -13.47 -13.67 12.04
N LEU A 46 -12.84 -13.61 13.21
CA LEU A 46 -12.30 -12.36 13.75
C LEU A 46 -10.84 -12.21 13.34
N PHE A 47 -10.35 -10.98 13.23
CA PHE A 47 -8.94 -10.74 12.89
C PHE A 47 -7.98 -11.30 13.96
N SER A 48 -8.43 -11.40 15.22
CA SER A 48 -7.71 -12.10 16.29
C SER A 48 -7.44 -13.59 16.00
N ASP A 49 -8.18 -14.19 15.06
CA ASP A 49 -7.98 -15.59 14.65
C ASP A 49 -6.88 -15.76 13.59
N LEU A 50 -6.33 -14.67 13.04
CA LEU A 50 -5.31 -14.72 11.99
C LEU A 50 -4.12 -15.65 12.32
N PRO A 51 -3.57 -15.68 13.56
CA PRO A 51 -2.48 -16.60 13.86
C PRO A 51 -2.82 -18.08 13.71
N GLN A 52 -4.12 -18.45 13.78
CA GLN A 52 -4.56 -19.83 13.59
C GLN A 52 -4.60 -20.25 12.10
N LEU A 53 -4.49 -19.29 11.18
CA LEU A 53 -4.48 -19.52 9.74
C LEU A 53 -3.07 -19.62 9.16
N LEU A 54 -2.05 -19.34 9.97
CA LEU A 54 -0.66 -19.31 9.53
C LEU A 54 0.06 -20.59 9.93
N GLU A 55 0.95 -21.05 9.06
CA GLU A 55 1.79 -22.21 9.29
C GLU A 55 3.21 -21.80 9.71
N PRO A 56 3.93 -22.66 10.45
CA PRO A 56 5.34 -22.43 10.71
C PRO A 56 6.14 -22.29 9.42
N GLY A 57 6.76 -21.13 9.22
CA GLY A 57 7.52 -20.78 8.02
C GLY A 57 6.89 -19.68 7.17
N ASP A 58 5.64 -19.30 7.45
CA ASP A 58 4.98 -18.17 6.79
C ASP A 58 5.66 -16.83 7.09
N LEU A 59 5.73 -15.96 6.08
CA LEU A 59 6.29 -14.62 6.17
C LEU A 59 5.16 -13.57 6.08
N LEU A 60 4.92 -12.85 7.17
CA LEU A 60 4.09 -11.65 7.13
C LEU A 60 4.93 -10.45 6.70
N VAL A 61 4.65 -9.93 5.51
CA VAL A 61 5.25 -8.67 5.04
C VAL A 61 4.34 -7.52 5.43
N LEU A 62 4.81 -6.71 6.38
CA LEU A 62 4.09 -5.54 6.88
C LEU A 62 4.67 -4.27 6.23
N ASN A 63 3.80 -3.36 5.83
CA ASN A 63 4.22 -2.05 5.36
C ASN A 63 4.34 -1.09 6.55
N ASP A 64 5.57 -0.81 6.97
CA ASP A 64 5.90 0.25 7.93
C ASP A 64 6.18 1.57 7.18
N THR A 65 5.21 2.48 7.15
CA THR A 65 5.35 3.75 6.44
C THR A 65 5.97 4.83 7.32
N ARG A 66 7.07 5.43 6.87
CA ARG A 66 7.68 6.60 7.49
C ARG A 66 7.66 7.78 6.53
N VAL A 67 7.19 8.93 7.02
CA VAL A 67 7.26 10.19 6.27
C VAL A 67 8.61 10.82 6.55
N ILE A 68 9.48 10.84 5.55
CA ILE A 68 10.76 11.56 5.61
C ILE A 68 10.60 12.84 4.78
N PRO A 69 10.87 14.03 5.32
CA PRO A 69 10.92 15.26 4.54
C PRO A 69 12.18 15.24 3.65
N ALA A 70 12.07 14.56 2.51
CA ALA A 70 13.18 14.17 1.66
C ALA A 70 13.22 14.94 0.33
N ARG A 71 12.33 15.90 0.12
CA ARG A 71 12.20 16.62 -1.15
C ARG A 71 13.00 17.92 -1.11
N LEU A 72 13.98 18.03 -1.99
CA LEU A 72 14.81 19.20 -2.20
C LEU A 72 14.48 19.85 -3.54
N TYR A 73 14.50 21.18 -3.57
CA TYR A 73 14.30 21.98 -4.77
C TYR A 73 15.56 22.78 -5.06
N GLY A 74 15.94 22.85 -6.33
CA GLY A 74 17.11 23.61 -6.75
C GLY A 74 17.10 23.92 -8.24
N TYR A 75 18.25 24.39 -8.73
CA TYR A 75 18.46 24.72 -10.13
C TYR A 75 19.75 24.05 -10.62
N LYS A 76 19.73 23.53 -11.85
CA LYS A 76 20.95 23.11 -12.56
C LYS A 76 21.84 24.34 -12.81
N SER A 77 23.11 24.12 -13.10
CA SER A 77 24.03 25.19 -13.55
C SER A 77 23.51 25.94 -14.80
N THR A 78 22.64 25.30 -15.59
CA THR A 78 21.95 25.90 -16.75
C THR A 78 20.76 26.78 -16.39
N GLY A 79 20.40 26.90 -15.10
CA GLY A 79 19.22 27.62 -14.62
C GLY A 79 17.91 26.83 -14.68
N ALA A 80 17.92 25.59 -15.19
CA ALA A 80 16.72 24.74 -15.23
C ALA A 80 16.35 24.24 -13.82
N PRO A 81 15.06 24.31 -13.41
CA PRO A 81 14.63 23.82 -12.11
C PRO A 81 14.79 22.29 -12.00
N VAL A 82 15.10 21.82 -10.80
CA VAL A 82 15.21 20.41 -10.45
C VAL A 82 14.57 20.13 -9.09
N GLU A 83 13.91 18.98 -9.00
CA GLU A 83 13.38 18.40 -7.77
C GLU A 83 14.13 17.09 -7.50
N VAL A 84 14.57 16.90 -6.26
CA VAL A 84 15.28 15.70 -5.80
C VAL A 84 14.52 15.12 -4.62
N LEU A 85 14.07 13.87 -4.73
CA LEU A 85 13.48 13.10 -3.64
C LEU A 85 14.50 12.10 -3.13
N LEU A 86 15.01 12.31 -1.92
CA LEU A 86 15.91 11.38 -1.25
C LEU A 86 15.16 10.11 -0.84
N LEU A 87 15.71 8.94 -1.13
CA LEU A 87 15.12 7.64 -0.82
C LEU A 87 15.86 6.98 0.35
N GLU A 88 17.18 6.93 0.26
CA GLU A 88 18.04 6.19 1.20
C GLU A 88 19.39 6.89 1.35
N GLU A 89 19.82 7.10 2.59
CA GLU A 89 21.17 7.61 2.90
C GLU A 89 22.20 6.51 2.67
N GLN A 90 23.29 6.86 2.01
CA GLN A 90 24.45 6.00 1.78
C GLN A 90 25.68 6.59 2.49
N PRO A 91 26.73 5.78 2.73
CA PRO A 91 27.98 6.26 3.31
C PRO A 91 28.56 7.47 2.55
N ASN A 92 29.37 8.27 3.24
CA ASN A 92 30.08 9.42 2.68
C ASN A 92 29.17 10.56 2.18
N ASN A 93 28.04 10.79 2.87
CA ASN A 93 27.10 11.86 2.55
C ASN A 93 26.50 11.72 1.13
N CYS A 94 26.35 10.47 0.67
CA CYS A 94 25.71 10.12 -0.58
C CYS A 94 24.26 9.69 -0.32
N TRP A 95 23.42 9.81 -1.35
CA TRP A 95 22.02 9.43 -1.24
C TRP A 95 21.55 8.75 -2.52
N LEU A 96 20.76 7.70 -2.37
CA LEU A 96 19.90 7.21 -3.45
C LEU A 96 18.72 8.19 -3.57
N ALA A 97 18.47 8.71 -4.77
CA ALA A 97 17.45 9.72 -4.99
C ALA A 97 16.74 9.59 -6.34
N LEU A 98 15.47 10.00 -6.39
CA LEU A 98 14.75 10.25 -7.63
C LEU A 98 14.89 11.72 -8.02
N VAL A 99 15.25 11.99 -9.26
CA VAL A 99 15.47 13.36 -9.77
C VAL A 99 14.48 13.67 -10.88
N LYS A 100 13.91 14.88 -10.84
CA LYS A 100 13.00 15.40 -11.85
C LYS A 100 13.46 16.80 -12.31
N PRO A 101 13.74 17.03 -13.62
CA PRO A 101 13.70 16.06 -14.71
C PRO A 101 14.86 15.07 -14.62
N GLY A 102 14.55 13.77 -14.64
CA GLY A 102 15.52 12.67 -14.52
C GLY A 102 16.26 12.31 -15.82
N ARG A 103 16.03 13.07 -16.90
CA ARG A 103 16.75 12.90 -18.16
C ARG A 103 18.07 13.67 -18.15
N ARG A 104 19.14 12.98 -18.56
CA ARG A 104 20.20 13.58 -19.37
C ARG A 104 19.74 13.59 -20.82
#